data_AF-A0A3P6SHS6-F1
#
_entry.id   AF-A0A3P6SHS6-F1
#
_cell.length_a   1.000
_cell.length_b   1.000
_cell.length_c   1.000
_cell.angle_alpha   90.00
_cell.angle_beta   90.00
_cell.angle_gamma   90.00
#
_symmetry.space_group_name_H-M   'P 1'
#
loop_
_entity.id
_entity.type
_entity.pdbx_description
1 polymer ?
#
loop_
_entity_poly.entity_id
_entity_poly.type
_entity_poly.pdbx_seq_one_letter_code
_entity_poly.pdbx_strand_id
1 'polypeptide(L)'
;MEPHYLFQNCNSSNERNRGGGLPFWKVFMDYKRDKPTIAYSNNINNESQCATPVNGLKDLEQISGSDTSCRSGGFNLAAVFAEAEASDNLLERKKFNLKLVKEFRIEDGSTGFGYDTVFSDGIDERLKSVIIDEPYLRNKSQIINLIAFCELLVSGAPNLREIVLCTQAEQTTLHELWLQLGQLRIDLMLRDIALKVKCSGTMHDREIRFDNGWTYRIGRGLDYFQKQQPLTLGVTDFNLRKCQETSVCILREMRRKDDM
;
A
#
# COMPACT_ATOMS: atom_id res chain seq x y z
N MET A 1 -17.25 -34.87 0.72
CA MET A 1 -18.21 -34.54 1.78
C MET A 1 -17.87 -33.15 2.28
N GLU A 2 -18.47 -32.13 1.66
CA GLU A 2 -18.51 -30.75 2.19
C GLU A 2 -19.67 -30.63 3.17
N PRO A 3 -19.65 -29.59 4.01
CA PRO A 3 -20.88 -28.85 4.24
C PRO A 3 -20.71 -27.36 3.96
N HIS A 4 -21.55 -26.92 3.02
CA HIS A 4 -22.05 -25.56 2.85
C HIS A 4 -22.55 -24.94 4.16
N TYR A 5 -22.39 -23.62 4.33
CA TYR A 5 -23.37 -22.82 5.07
C TYR A 5 -23.70 -21.51 4.36
N LEU A 6 -25.01 -21.31 4.25
CA LEU A 6 -25.75 -20.23 3.59
C LEU A 6 -25.64 -18.88 4.32
N PHE A 7 -25.69 -17.81 3.51
CA PHE A 7 -26.14 -16.48 3.90
C PHE A 7 -27.63 -16.49 4.31
N GLN A 8 -27.98 -15.80 5.41
CA GLN A 8 -29.33 -15.30 5.64
C GLN A 8 -29.30 -13.83 6.08
N ASN A 9 -30.00 -13.02 5.29
CA ASN A 9 -30.42 -11.65 5.58
C ASN A 9 -31.58 -11.66 6.59
N CYS A 10 -31.57 -10.73 7.55
CA CYS A 10 -32.78 -10.24 8.20
C CYS A 10 -32.71 -8.71 8.37
N ASN A 11 -33.63 -8.03 7.68
CA ASN A 11 -34.12 -6.65 7.86
C ASN A 11 -35.63 -6.83 8.18
N SER A 12 -36.38 -6.06 8.96
CA SER A 12 -36.30 -4.70 9.50
C SER A 12 -37.34 -4.59 10.64
N SER A 13 -37.16 -3.67 11.61
CA SER A 13 -38.18 -2.63 11.96
C SER A 13 -37.81 -1.80 13.20
N ASN A 14 -37.75 -0.47 13.00
CA ASN A 14 -38.02 0.67 13.89
C ASN A 14 -37.24 0.81 15.23
N GLU A 15 -36.68 1.96 15.64
CA GLU A 15 -36.87 3.36 15.24
C GLU A 15 -35.76 4.28 15.84
N ARG A 16 -35.42 5.33 15.09
CA ARG A 16 -35.11 6.73 15.49
C ARG A 16 -33.73 7.14 16.08
N ASN A 17 -32.97 7.79 15.17
CA ASN A 17 -32.29 9.10 15.28
C ASN A 17 -30.99 9.27 16.09
N ARG A 18 -29.85 9.41 15.39
CA ARG A 18 -29.19 10.70 15.00
C ARG A 18 -27.77 10.45 14.42
N GLY A 19 -27.45 11.10 13.28
CA GLY A 19 -26.08 11.33 12.82
C GLY A 19 -25.63 10.57 11.56
N GLY A 20 -26.24 10.87 10.41
CA GLY A 20 -25.76 10.38 9.11
C GLY A 20 -24.45 11.05 8.69
N GLY A 21 -23.32 10.45 9.05
CA GLY A 21 -22.03 10.74 8.42
C GLY A 21 -21.87 9.88 7.16
N LEU A 22 -21.57 10.52 6.03
CA LEU A 22 -21.18 9.81 4.80
C LEU A 22 -19.97 8.90 5.10
N PRO A 23 -19.91 7.68 4.55
CA PRO A 23 -18.74 6.82 4.76
C PRO A 23 -17.51 7.45 4.10
N PHE A 24 -16.42 7.53 4.87
CA PHE A 24 -15.17 8.25 4.58
C PHE A 24 -14.54 7.95 3.20
N TRP A 25 -14.81 6.77 2.62
CA TRP A 25 -14.32 6.41 1.29
C TRP A 25 -14.90 7.26 0.15
N LYS A 26 -16.05 7.92 0.35
CA LYS A 26 -16.71 8.70 -0.70
C LYS A 26 -16.13 10.11 -0.88
N VAL A 27 -15.36 10.62 0.09
CA VAL A 27 -14.70 11.94 0.00
C VAL A 27 -13.41 11.89 -0.85
N PHE A 28 -12.85 10.71 -1.09
CA PHE A 28 -11.53 10.57 -1.71
C PHE A 28 -11.52 10.36 -3.24
N MET A 29 -12.68 10.20 -3.89
CA MET A 29 -12.74 9.99 -5.35
C MET A 29 -12.86 11.27 -6.19
N ASP A 30 -13.10 12.42 -5.56
CA ASP A 30 -13.30 13.68 -6.30
C ASP A 30 -12.02 14.53 -6.43
N TYR A 31 -10.95 14.22 -5.68
CA TYR A 31 -9.69 14.97 -5.76
C TYR A 31 -8.93 14.79 -7.10
N LYS A 32 -9.32 13.81 -7.93
CA LYS A 32 -8.72 13.58 -9.25
C LYS A 32 -9.48 14.22 -10.41
N ARG A 33 -10.58 14.95 -10.18
CA ARG A 33 -11.40 15.46 -11.30
C ARG A 33 -11.21 16.92 -11.68
N ASP A 34 -10.65 17.77 -10.82
CA ASP A 34 -10.52 19.20 -11.13
C ASP A 34 -9.10 19.74 -10.87
N LYS A 35 -8.32 19.93 -11.93
CA LYS A 35 -7.29 20.98 -12.00
C LYS A 35 -7.49 21.78 -13.29
N PRO A 36 -7.84 23.07 -13.23
CA PRO A 36 -7.83 23.92 -14.41
C PRO A 36 -6.41 24.42 -14.72
N THR A 37 -6.04 24.34 -15.99
CA THR A 37 -4.86 25.00 -16.57
C THR A 37 -5.05 26.52 -16.52
N ILE A 38 -4.20 27.24 -15.79
CA ILE A 38 -4.20 28.71 -15.81
C ILE A 38 -3.20 29.18 -16.87
N ALA A 39 -3.73 29.68 -17.99
CA ALA A 39 -3.02 30.54 -18.93
C ALA A 39 -3.46 31.99 -18.69
N TYR A 40 -2.49 32.91 -18.60
CA TYR A 40 -2.72 34.34 -18.48
C TYR A 40 -3.09 34.96 -19.83
N SER A 41 -4.24 35.65 -19.91
CA SER A 41 -4.39 36.87 -20.72
C SER A 41 -5.66 37.64 -20.38
N ASN A 42 -5.50 38.96 -20.22
CA ASN A 42 -6.50 39.96 -19.86
C ASN A 42 -7.51 40.27 -20.99
N ASN A 43 -8.80 40.45 -20.68
CA ASN A 43 -9.54 41.73 -20.78
C ASN A 43 -11.08 41.56 -20.84
N ILE A 44 -11.75 42.12 -19.81
CA ILE A 44 -12.76 43.20 -19.87
C ILE A 44 -14.12 42.97 -20.62
N ASN A 45 -15.18 43.03 -19.80
CA ASN A 45 -16.54 43.61 -19.96
C ASN A 45 -17.81 42.74 -20.19
N ASN A 46 -18.66 42.82 -19.15
CA ASN A 46 -20.10 43.19 -19.09
C ASN A 46 -21.25 42.17 -19.25
N GLU A 47 -22.13 42.25 -18.23
CA GLU A 47 -23.60 42.05 -18.20
C GLU A 47 -24.15 40.64 -18.45
N SER A 48 -25.29 40.18 -17.91
CA SER A 48 -26.15 40.51 -16.77
C SER A 48 -27.25 39.42 -16.67
N GLN A 49 -27.81 39.25 -15.47
CA GLN A 49 -29.19 38.79 -15.15
C GLN A 49 -29.61 37.29 -15.16
N CYS A 50 -30.20 36.94 -14.01
CA CYS A 50 -31.06 35.80 -13.68
C CYS A 50 -32.41 35.81 -14.44
N ALA A 51 -32.97 34.62 -14.68
CA ALA A 51 -34.37 34.28 -14.34
C ALA A 51 -34.69 32.78 -14.64
N THR A 52 -35.25 32.08 -13.65
CA THR A 52 -36.19 30.95 -13.84
C THR A 52 -37.61 31.53 -13.91
N PRO A 53 -38.68 30.87 -14.45
CA PRO A 53 -39.35 29.77 -13.71
C PRO A 53 -40.27 28.76 -14.50
N VAL A 54 -40.47 27.58 -13.87
CA VAL A 54 -41.59 26.59 -13.84
C VAL A 54 -42.33 25.98 -15.08
N ASN A 55 -42.64 24.68 -14.87
CA ASN A 55 -43.89 23.91 -15.13
C ASN A 55 -43.99 22.97 -16.36
N GLY A 56 -44.45 21.73 -16.10
CA GLY A 56 -45.16 20.89 -17.07
C GLY A 56 -44.95 19.38 -16.90
N LEU A 57 -46.00 18.65 -16.50
CA LEU A 57 -46.03 17.22 -16.16
C LEU A 57 -47.01 16.48 -17.11
N LYS A 58 -46.70 15.20 -17.42
CA LYS A 58 -47.55 14.08 -17.90
C LYS A 58 -47.68 13.81 -19.41
N ASP A 59 -47.35 12.56 -19.80
CA ASP A 59 -48.23 11.52 -20.40
C ASP A 59 -47.45 10.17 -20.38
N LEU A 60 -47.79 9.16 -19.58
CA LEU A 60 -48.80 8.07 -19.71
C LEU A 60 -48.49 6.94 -20.74
N GLU A 61 -47.75 5.94 -20.23
CA GLU A 61 -48.03 4.48 -20.18
C GLU A 61 -48.55 3.62 -21.38
N GLN A 62 -47.93 2.43 -21.43
CA GLN A 62 -48.43 1.07 -21.78
C GLN A 62 -48.53 0.60 -23.24
N ILE A 63 -47.63 -0.33 -23.63
CA ILE A 63 -47.98 -1.60 -24.33
C ILE A 63 -47.14 -2.74 -23.74
N SER A 64 -47.83 -3.84 -23.43
CA SER A 64 -47.38 -5.08 -22.81
C SER A 64 -46.82 -6.11 -23.81
N GLY A 65 -45.80 -6.86 -23.37
CA GLY A 65 -45.58 -8.31 -23.54
C GLY A 65 -45.46 -8.95 -24.95
N SER A 66 -44.27 -9.46 -25.27
CA SER A 66 -44.07 -10.86 -25.71
C SER A 66 -42.56 -11.21 -25.82
N ASP A 67 -42.27 -12.49 -25.59
CA ASP A 67 -40.98 -13.11 -25.30
C ASP A 67 -39.88 -12.99 -26.36
N THR A 68 -38.61 -12.86 -25.93
CA THR A 68 -37.44 -13.56 -26.51
C THR A 68 -36.18 -13.45 -25.65
N SER A 69 -35.87 -14.52 -24.91
CA SER A 69 -34.53 -15.07 -24.64
C SER A 69 -33.36 -14.08 -24.36
N CYS A 70 -33.19 -13.69 -23.10
CA CYS A 70 -31.92 -13.17 -22.59
C CYS A 70 -30.87 -14.29 -22.59
N ARG A 71 -29.85 -14.17 -23.45
CA ARG A 71 -28.69 -15.08 -23.51
C ARG A 71 -28.05 -15.16 -22.12
N SER A 72 -28.01 -16.36 -21.56
CA SER A 72 -27.18 -16.70 -20.42
C SER A 72 -25.72 -16.46 -20.79
N GLY A 73 -25.17 -15.32 -20.39
CA GLY A 73 -23.74 -15.07 -20.41
C GLY A 73 -23.07 -16.03 -19.44
N GLY A 74 -22.69 -17.20 -19.94
CA GLY A 74 -21.94 -18.18 -19.17
C GLY A 74 -20.63 -17.55 -18.71
N PHE A 75 -20.53 -17.28 -17.41
CA PHE A 75 -19.26 -16.96 -16.77
C PHE A 75 -18.35 -18.18 -16.97
N ASN A 76 -17.38 -18.04 -17.88
CA ASN A 76 -16.45 -19.11 -18.16
C ASN A 76 -15.44 -19.18 -17.02
N LEU A 77 -15.81 -19.93 -16.00
CA LEU A 77 -15.02 -20.14 -14.80
C LEU A 77 -13.63 -20.72 -15.13
N ALA A 78 -13.51 -21.51 -16.21
CA ALA A 78 -12.23 -22.03 -16.69
C ALA A 78 -11.33 -20.94 -17.28
N ALA A 79 -11.89 -19.89 -17.91
CA ALA A 79 -11.11 -18.74 -18.38
C ALA A 79 -10.56 -17.92 -17.20
N VAL A 80 -11.35 -17.74 -16.14
CA VAL A 80 -10.92 -17.04 -14.91
C VAL A 80 -9.82 -17.82 -14.19
N PHE A 81 -9.96 -19.15 -14.07
CA PHE A 81 -8.91 -19.99 -13.50
C PHE A 81 -7.66 -20.03 -14.38
N ALA A 82 -7.80 -20.10 -15.70
CA ALA A 82 -6.66 -20.04 -16.62
C ALA A 82 -5.93 -18.70 -16.57
N GLU A 83 -6.64 -17.58 -16.38
CA GLU A 83 -6.04 -16.24 -16.25
C GLU A 83 -5.30 -16.09 -14.91
N ALA A 84 -5.87 -16.62 -13.81
CA ALA A 84 -5.21 -16.69 -12.51
C ALA A 84 -3.97 -17.61 -12.54
N GLU A 85 -4.07 -18.79 -13.14
CA GLU A 85 -2.95 -19.73 -13.33
C GLU A 85 -1.87 -19.18 -14.27
N ALA A 86 -2.24 -18.39 -15.29
CA ALA A 86 -1.29 -17.71 -16.17
C ALA A 86 -0.57 -16.56 -15.46
N SER A 87 -1.26 -15.82 -14.59
CA SER A 87 -0.67 -14.82 -13.70
C SER A 87 0.32 -15.46 -12.72
N ASP A 88 -0.07 -16.56 -12.08
CA ASP A 88 0.77 -17.29 -11.13
C ASP A 88 1.97 -17.93 -11.83
N ASN A 89 1.80 -18.49 -13.03
CA ASN A 89 2.91 -18.96 -13.86
C ASN A 89 3.81 -17.83 -14.37
N LEU A 90 3.28 -16.63 -14.64
CA LEU A 90 4.08 -15.46 -14.98
C LEU A 90 4.90 -14.98 -13.77
N LEU A 91 4.34 -15.06 -12.56
CA LEU A 91 5.04 -14.79 -11.30
C LEU A 91 6.12 -15.85 -11.00
N GLU A 92 5.85 -17.14 -11.18
CA GLU A 92 6.83 -18.22 -11.08
C GLU A 92 7.94 -18.11 -12.14
N ARG A 93 7.59 -17.70 -13.37
CA ARG A 93 8.56 -17.37 -14.45
C ARG A 93 9.32 -16.06 -14.20
N LYS A 94 8.83 -15.21 -13.30
CA LYS A 94 9.55 -14.08 -12.69
C LYS A 94 10.21 -14.50 -11.36
N LYS A 95 10.73 -15.73 -11.28
CA LYS A 95 11.92 -15.98 -10.45
C LYS A 95 13.01 -15.06 -10.97
N PHE A 96 13.07 -13.86 -10.39
CA PHE A 96 14.16 -12.93 -10.56
C PHE A 96 15.45 -13.73 -10.37
N ASN A 97 16.36 -13.66 -11.33
CA ASN A 97 17.68 -14.25 -11.21
C ASN A 97 18.45 -13.45 -10.15
N LEU A 98 18.12 -13.66 -8.88
CA LEU A 98 18.70 -12.95 -7.76
C LEU A 98 20.09 -13.53 -7.48
N LYS A 99 21.12 -12.68 -7.60
CA LYS A 99 22.48 -12.99 -7.19
C LYS A 99 22.71 -12.46 -5.78
N LEU A 100 23.26 -13.29 -4.90
CA LEU A 100 23.74 -12.85 -3.60
C LEU A 100 24.92 -11.88 -3.79
N VAL A 101 24.79 -10.66 -3.28
CA VAL A 101 25.82 -9.61 -3.36
C VAL A 101 26.58 -9.51 -2.05
N LYS A 102 25.87 -9.49 -0.93
CA LYS A 102 26.46 -9.44 0.42
C LYS A 102 25.66 -10.35 1.35
N GLU A 103 26.36 -11.03 2.24
CA GLU A 103 25.78 -11.77 3.34
C GLU A 103 26.63 -11.50 4.58
N PHE A 104 25.99 -11.13 5.67
CA PHE A 104 26.67 -10.90 6.94
C PHE A 104 25.74 -11.13 8.12
N ARG A 105 26.35 -11.27 9.29
CA ARG A 105 25.66 -11.38 10.57
C ARG A 105 25.87 -10.10 11.37
N ILE A 106 24.78 -9.58 11.92
CA ILE A 106 24.81 -8.56 12.96
C ILE A 106 24.87 -9.30 14.28
N GLU A 107 25.96 -9.12 15.02
CA GLU A 107 26.17 -9.75 16.33
C GLU A 107 25.35 -9.02 17.41
N ASP A 108 24.95 -9.73 18.46
CA ASP A 108 24.19 -9.12 19.56
C ASP A 108 24.99 -7.99 20.25
N GLY A 109 24.32 -6.88 20.52
CA GLY A 109 24.90 -5.71 21.16
C GLY A 109 25.79 -4.84 20.27
N SER A 110 26.02 -5.23 19.01
CA SER A 110 26.78 -4.44 18.05
C SER A 110 26.06 -3.16 17.62
N THR A 111 26.83 -2.17 17.14
CA THR A 111 26.34 -0.86 16.67
C THR A 111 26.86 -0.59 15.26
N GLY A 112 26.40 0.47 14.61
CA GLY A 112 26.82 0.86 13.25
C GLY A 112 25.99 0.24 12.13
N PHE A 113 24.85 -0.38 12.47
CA PHE A 113 23.93 -1.01 11.52
C PHE A 113 22.62 -0.23 11.40
N GLY A 114 22.69 1.10 11.37
CA GLY A 114 21.55 1.93 11.02
C GLY A 114 21.02 1.57 9.62
N TYR A 115 19.77 1.95 9.34
CA TYR A 115 19.16 1.63 8.04
C TYR A 115 19.93 2.24 6.88
N ASP A 116 20.46 3.44 7.05
CA ASP A 116 21.34 4.09 6.08
C ASP A 116 22.53 3.20 5.71
N THR A 117 23.15 2.55 6.70
CA THR A 117 24.26 1.63 6.46
C THR A 117 23.79 0.36 5.74
N VAL A 118 22.72 -0.28 6.22
CA VAL A 118 22.24 -1.58 5.70
C VAL A 118 21.67 -1.47 4.29
N PHE A 119 20.97 -0.38 3.97
CA PHE A 119 20.27 -0.18 2.69
C PHE A 119 21.02 0.74 1.72
N SER A 120 22.25 1.16 2.07
CA SER A 120 23.07 2.12 1.31
C SER A 120 23.21 1.79 -0.18
N ASP A 121 23.35 0.51 -0.55
CA ASP A 121 23.59 0.13 -1.95
C ASP A 121 22.37 0.30 -2.87
N GLY A 122 21.15 0.30 -2.31
CA GLY A 122 19.91 0.23 -3.07
C GLY A 122 19.08 1.50 -3.12
N ILE A 123 19.43 2.49 -2.31
CA ILE A 123 18.71 3.77 -2.26
C ILE A 123 19.44 4.77 -3.14
N ASP A 124 18.88 5.01 -4.33
CA ASP A 124 19.40 5.96 -5.31
C ASP A 124 18.27 6.63 -6.09
N GLU A 125 18.62 7.52 -7.02
CA GLU A 125 17.68 8.21 -7.90
C GLU A 125 16.86 7.29 -8.82
N ARG A 126 17.23 6.02 -8.98
CA ARG A 126 16.50 5.07 -9.83
C ARG A 126 15.37 4.37 -9.08
N LEU A 127 15.41 4.39 -7.75
CA LEU A 127 14.38 3.80 -6.90
C LEU A 127 13.07 4.58 -7.03
N LYS A 128 12.00 3.92 -7.50
CA LYS A 128 10.67 4.54 -7.65
C LYS A 128 9.61 3.86 -6.79
N SER A 129 9.79 2.58 -6.49
CA SER A 129 8.86 1.83 -5.66
C SER A 129 9.54 0.80 -4.77
N VAL A 130 9.00 0.64 -3.57
CA VAL A 130 9.50 -0.27 -2.54
C VAL A 130 8.37 -1.16 -2.05
N ILE A 131 8.61 -2.46 -1.94
CA ILE A 131 7.74 -3.41 -1.26
C ILE A 131 8.41 -3.82 0.05
N ILE A 132 7.68 -3.72 1.16
CA ILE A 132 8.14 -4.04 2.51
C ILE A 132 7.25 -5.16 3.04
N ASP A 133 7.76 -6.38 3.05
CA ASP A 133 7.12 -7.51 3.71
C ASP A 133 7.61 -7.54 5.16
N GLU A 134 6.81 -6.95 6.06
CA GLU A 134 7.11 -6.85 7.50
C GLU A 134 5.92 -7.43 8.28
N PRO A 135 5.92 -8.73 8.62
CA PRO A 135 4.75 -9.43 9.15
C PRO A 135 4.35 -8.96 10.55
N TYR A 136 5.25 -8.36 11.32
CA TYR A 136 5.03 -8.08 12.74
C TYR A 136 5.03 -6.58 13.05
N LEU A 137 3.97 -5.87 12.69
CA LEU A 137 3.74 -4.47 13.09
C LEU A 137 2.72 -4.38 14.24
N ARG A 138 3.09 -4.91 15.41
CA ARG A 138 2.21 -5.00 16.58
C ARG A 138 2.45 -3.92 17.61
N ASN A 139 3.69 -3.47 17.75
CA ASN A 139 4.11 -2.56 18.82
C ASN A 139 4.52 -1.19 18.25
N LYS A 140 4.37 -0.14 19.05
CA LYS A 140 4.76 1.23 18.68
C LYS A 140 6.22 1.34 18.21
N SER A 141 7.15 0.60 18.82
CA SER A 141 8.56 0.58 18.40
C SER A 141 8.75 0.07 16.97
N GLN A 142 7.94 -0.90 16.53
CA GLN A 142 7.99 -1.44 15.17
C GLN A 142 7.46 -0.41 14.16
N ILE A 143 6.41 0.33 14.52
CA ILE A 143 5.92 1.44 13.71
C ILE A 143 6.96 2.57 13.62
N ILE A 144 7.66 2.89 14.71
CA ILE A 144 8.76 3.87 14.70
C ILE A 144 9.90 3.40 13.77
N ASN A 145 10.25 2.12 13.82
CA ASN A 145 11.24 1.51 12.95
C ASN A 145 10.84 1.62 11.46
N LEU A 146 9.58 1.36 11.12
CA LEU A 146 9.03 1.58 9.78
C LEU A 146 9.10 3.06 9.36
N ILE A 147 8.73 3.99 10.25
CA ILE A 147 8.79 5.43 9.98
C ILE A 147 10.23 5.87 9.69
N ALA A 148 11.19 5.47 10.51
CA ALA A 148 12.61 5.80 10.30
C ALA A 148 13.13 5.23 8.97
N PHE A 149 12.68 4.05 8.57
CA PHE A 149 12.99 3.51 7.25
C PHE A 149 12.35 4.33 6.12
N CYS A 150 11.09 4.75 6.26
CA CYS A 150 10.45 5.66 5.30
C CYS A 150 11.17 7.01 5.20
N GLU A 151 11.65 7.58 6.30
CA GLU A 151 12.44 8.83 6.31
C GLU A 151 13.74 8.68 5.52
N LEU A 152 14.43 7.55 5.66
CA LEU A 152 15.60 7.21 4.86
C LEU A 152 15.25 7.13 3.36
N LEU A 153 14.16 6.43 3.00
CA LEU A 153 13.72 6.32 1.62
C LEU A 153 13.38 7.69 1.02
N VAL A 154 12.64 8.52 1.73
CA VAL A 154 12.25 9.87 1.29
C VAL A 154 13.46 10.77 1.10
N SER A 155 14.46 10.68 1.98
CA SER A 155 15.67 11.50 1.91
C SER A 155 16.66 11.04 0.83
N GLY A 156 16.78 9.72 0.63
CA GLY A 156 17.77 9.14 -0.29
C GLY A 156 17.26 8.87 -1.71
N ALA A 157 15.95 8.73 -1.94
CA ALA A 157 15.37 8.39 -3.23
C ALA A 157 14.44 9.50 -3.76
N PRO A 158 14.96 10.50 -4.50
CA PRO A 158 14.17 11.65 -4.97
C PRO A 158 13.02 11.27 -5.94
N ASN A 159 13.14 10.13 -6.60
CA ASN A 159 12.14 9.63 -7.56
C ASN A 159 11.19 8.59 -6.98
N LEU A 160 11.21 8.36 -5.66
CA LEU A 160 10.27 7.48 -4.98
C LEU A 160 8.83 7.99 -5.16
N ARG A 161 7.91 7.08 -5.52
CA ARG A 161 6.48 7.39 -5.71
C ARG A 161 5.57 6.41 -5.01
N GLU A 162 6.04 5.22 -4.64
CA GLU A 162 5.20 4.19 -4.04
C GLU A 162 5.94 3.38 -2.98
N ILE A 163 5.26 3.14 -1.86
CA ILE A 163 5.66 2.20 -0.82
C ILE A 163 4.48 1.23 -0.63
N VAL A 164 4.73 -0.06 -0.81
CA VAL A 164 3.77 -1.13 -0.53
C VAL A 164 4.20 -1.84 0.74
N LEU A 165 3.47 -1.62 1.82
CA LEU A 165 3.64 -2.34 3.07
C LEU A 165 2.74 -3.57 3.08
N CYS A 166 3.32 -4.74 3.28
CA CYS A 166 2.60 -5.97 3.52
C CYS A 166 2.87 -6.45 4.95
N THR A 167 1.83 -6.61 5.76
CA THR A 167 1.94 -7.03 7.17
C THR A 167 0.91 -8.09 7.51
N GLN A 168 1.13 -8.83 8.59
CA GLN A 168 0.03 -9.54 9.22
C GLN A 168 -0.81 -8.53 10.01
N ALA A 169 -2.12 -8.67 9.91
CA ALA A 169 -3.04 -7.96 10.80
C ALA A 169 -4.27 -8.83 10.99
N GLU A 170 -4.61 -9.10 12.25
CA GLU A 170 -5.87 -9.73 12.61
C GLU A 170 -7.00 -8.71 12.47
N GLN A 171 -8.20 -9.19 12.14
CA GLN A 171 -9.34 -8.31 11.86
C GLN A 171 -9.69 -7.38 13.03
N THR A 172 -9.43 -7.82 14.26
CA THR A 172 -9.60 -7.06 15.51
C THR A 172 -8.58 -5.92 15.66
N THR A 173 -7.37 -6.08 15.12
CA THR A 173 -6.26 -5.12 15.24
C THR A 173 -6.11 -4.18 14.04
N LEU A 174 -6.79 -4.48 12.93
CA LEU A 174 -6.72 -3.70 11.70
C LEU A 174 -7.02 -2.21 11.93
N HIS A 175 -8.08 -1.90 12.68
CA HIS A 175 -8.46 -0.51 12.93
C HIS A 175 -7.36 0.29 13.62
N GLU A 176 -6.72 -0.30 14.63
CA GLU A 176 -5.62 0.33 15.36
C GLU A 176 -4.39 0.53 14.47
N LEU A 177 -4.02 -0.48 13.69
CA LEU A 177 -2.93 -0.36 12.73
C LEU A 177 -3.19 0.77 11.72
N TRP A 178 -4.41 0.86 11.18
CA TRP A 178 -4.79 1.95 10.27
C TRP A 178 -4.71 3.32 10.93
N LEU A 179 -5.10 3.43 12.19
CA LEU A 179 -4.99 4.68 12.95
C LEU A 179 -3.52 5.07 13.15
N GLN A 180 -2.66 4.12 13.52
CA GLN A 180 -1.23 4.34 13.71
C GLN A 180 -0.53 4.75 12.40
N LEU A 181 -0.89 4.13 11.28
CA LEU A 181 -0.31 4.43 9.95
C LEU A 181 -0.97 5.63 9.26
N GLY A 182 -2.10 6.13 9.75
CA GLY A 182 -2.87 7.19 9.11
C GLY A 182 -2.06 8.48 8.93
N GLN A 183 -1.32 8.89 9.95
CA GLN A 183 -0.47 10.08 9.88
C GLN A 183 0.69 9.90 8.90
N LEU A 184 1.35 8.74 8.91
CA LEU A 184 2.43 8.42 7.97
C LEU A 184 1.91 8.44 6.52
N ARG A 185 0.71 7.90 6.28
CA ARG A 185 0.08 7.92 4.95
C ARG A 185 -0.15 9.34 4.44
N ILE A 186 -0.66 10.23 5.30
CA ILE A 186 -0.88 11.64 4.94
C ILE A 186 0.46 12.34 4.66
N ASP A 187 1.46 12.13 5.52
CA ASP A 187 2.77 12.77 5.37
C ASP A 187 3.49 12.35 4.08
N LEU A 188 3.45 11.06 3.73
CA LEU A 188 3.96 10.54 2.47
C LEU A 188 3.17 11.08 1.27
N MET A 189 1.84 11.17 1.37
CA MET A 189 0.99 11.70 0.31
C MET A 189 1.29 13.16 0.00
N LEU A 190 1.59 13.98 1.01
CA LEU A 190 2.00 15.38 0.83
C LEU A 190 3.33 15.53 0.07
N ARG A 191 4.11 14.44 -0.04
CA ARG A 191 5.36 14.35 -0.80
C ARG A 191 5.18 13.57 -2.12
N ASP A 192 3.94 13.41 -2.58
CA ASP A 192 3.59 12.64 -3.78
C ASP A 192 4.03 11.16 -3.74
N ILE A 193 4.09 10.57 -2.54
CA ILE A 193 4.42 9.16 -2.32
C ILE A 193 3.16 8.41 -1.83
N ALA A 194 2.74 7.41 -2.58
CA ALA A 194 1.61 6.57 -2.22
C ALA A 194 2.04 5.44 -1.26
N LEU A 195 1.53 5.44 -0.03
CA LEU A 195 1.60 4.27 0.86
C LEU A 195 0.41 3.35 0.57
N LYS A 196 0.65 2.10 0.22
CA LYS A 196 -0.36 1.04 0.10
C LYS A 196 -0.12 0.01 1.20
N VAL A 197 -1.15 -0.33 1.96
CA VAL A 197 -1.05 -1.34 3.02
C VAL A 197 -1.87 -2.57 2.61
N LYS A 198 -1.22 -3.72 2.59
CA LYS A 198 -1.81 -5.03 2.32
C LYS A 198 -1.69 -5.88 3.58
N CYS A 199 -2.77 -6.56 3.94
CA CYS A 199 -2.78 -7.46 5.09
C CYS A 199 -2.92 -8.90 4.60
N SER A 200 -2.10 -9.80 5.13
CA SER A 200 -2.17 -11.23 4.81
C SER A 200 -1.88 -12.05 6.07
N GLY A 201 -2.73 -13.04 6.34
CA GLY A 201 -2.63 -13.87 7.54
C GLY A 201 -1.55 -14.96 7.49
N THR A 202 -0.96 -15.21 6.32
CA THR A 202 -0.06 -16.36 6.10
C THR A 202 1.39 -15.97 5.78
N MET A 203 1.73 -14.68 5.81
CA MET A 203 3.08 -14.24 5.44
C MET A 203 4.02 -14.26 6.64
N HIS A 204 5.16 -14.92 6.49
CA HIS A 204 6.18 -15.00 7.54
C HIS A 204 7.52 -14.41 7.11
N ASP A 205 7.71 -14.25 5.81
CA ASP A 205 8.96 -13.78 5.25
C ASP A 205 9.15 -12.30 5.54
N ARG A 206 10.41 -11.96 5.83
CA ARG A 206 10.86 -10.60 6.09
C ARG A 206 11.76 -10.20 4.92
N GLU A 207 11.17 -9.51 3.96
CA GLU A 207 11.84 -9.16 2.71
C GLU A 207 11.49 -7.73 2.30
N ILE A 208 12.49 -6.98 1.88
CA ILE A 208 12.31 -5.64 1.33
C ILE A 208 12.83 -5.65 -0.10
N ARG A 209 11.95 -5.31 -1.05
CA ARG A 209 12.24 -5.34 -2.49
C ARG A 209 12.17 -3.95 -3.06
N PHE A 210 13.20 -3.57 -3.79
CA PHE A 210 13.29 -2.32 -4.50
C PHE A 210 13.12 -2.58 -5.99
N ASP A 211 12.38 -1.71 -6.69
CA ASP A 211 12.12 -1.87 -8.13
C ASP A 211 13.34 -1.64 -9.02
N ASN A 212 14.43 -1.09 -8.47
CA ASN A 212 15.73 -1.01 -9.13
C ASN A 212 16.55 -2.31 -9.02
N GLY A 213 15.92 -3.40 -8.56
CA GLY A 213 16.46 -4.76 -8.58
C GLY A 213 17.18 -5.20 -7.30
N TRP A 214 17.18 -4.39 -6.23
CA TRP A 214 17.73 -4.78 -4.94
C TRP A 214 16.71 -5.52 -4.08
N THR A 215 17.16 -6.52 -3.33
CA THR A 215 16.34 -7.25 -2.38
C THR A 215 17.11 -7.50 -1.10
N TYR A 216 16.49 -7.20 0.04
CA TYR A 216 17.07 -7.33 1.37
C TYR A 216 16.25 -8.34 2.17
N ARG A 217 16.90 -9.40 2.62
CA ARG A 217 16.32 -10.39 3.53
C ARG A 217 17.00 -10.26 4.87
N ILE A 218 16.24 -9.84 5.88
CA ILE A 218 16.76 -9.60 7.23
C ILE A 218 16.04 -10.54 8.17
N GLY A 219 16.79 -11.35 8.90
CA GLY A 219 16.26 -12.37 9.80
C GLY A 219 15.21 -11.83 10.77
N ARG A 220 15.30 -10.56 11.20
CA ARG A 220 14.32 -9.87 12.07
C ARG A 220 13.53 -8.74 11.41
N GLY A 221 13.68 -8.55 10.09
CA GLY A 221 13.00 -7.47 9.35
C GLY A 221 13.58 -6.11 9.74
N LEU A 222 12.73 -5.10 9.92
CA LEU A 222 13.14 -3.79 10.43
C LEU A 222 13.32 -3.76 11.96
N ASP A 223 12.88 -4.81 12.69
CA ASP A 223 12.88 -4.83 14.17
C ASP A 223 14.11 -5.54 14.78
N TYR A 224 15.31 -5.25 14.25
CA TYR A 224 16.57 -5.84 14.74
C TYR A 224 17.29 -4.98 15.79
N PHE A 225 16.67 -3.92 16.32
CA PHE A 225 17.29 -3.09 17.35
C PHE A 225 16.93 -3.55 18.76
N GLN A 226 17.88 -3.44 19.70
CA GLN A 226 17.59 -3.62 21.11
C GLN A 226 16.74 -2.45 21.62
N LYS A 227 15.90 -2.72 22.63
CA LYS A 227 15.16 -1.68 23.32
C LYS A 227 16.12 -0.69 23.98
N GLN A 228 15.93 0.59 23.73
CA GLN A 228 16.74 1.65 24.33
C GLN A 228 16.12 2.15 25.63
N GLN A 229 16.98 2.60 26.54
CA GLN A 229 16.53 3.37 27.70
C GLN A 229 16.10 4.76 27.23
N PRO A 230 15.09 5.39 27.86
CA PRO A 230 14.73 6.76 27.54
C PRO A 230 15.93 7.70 27.75
N LEU A 231 16.06 8.71 26.87
CA LEU A 231 17.06 9.78 26.97
C LEU A 231 18.53 9.32 26.86
N THR A 232 18.81 8.22 26.17
CA THR A 232 20.19 7.77 25.87
C THR A 232 20.59 8.06 24.42
N LEU A 233 21.90 7.96 24.14
CA LEU A 233 22.39 7.89 22.76
C LEU A 233 21.76 6.68 22.04
N GLY A 234 21.59 6.81 20.72
CA GLY A 234 20.93 5.78 19.92
C GLY A 234 19.41 5.93 19.85
N VAL A 235 18.78 6.93 20.49
CA VAL A 235 17.32 7.17 20.35
C VAL A 235 16.95 7.74 18.98
N THR A 236 17.75 8.65 18.44
CA THR A 236 17.52 9.30 17.14
C THR A 236 18.40 8.71 16.04
N ASP A 237 19.70 8.58 16.31
CA ASP A 237 20.65 7.98 15.38
C ASP A 237 20.70 6.46 15.57
N PHE A 238 20.21 5.71 14.58
CA PHE A 238 20.14 4.26 14.64
C PHE A 238 21.52 3.59 14.50
N ASN A 239 22.55 4.29 14.00
CA ASN A 239 23.92 3.76 13.97
C ASN A 239 24.53 3.68 15.37
N LEU A 240 24.04 4.46 16.34
CA LEU A 240 24.48 4.39 17.74
C LEU A 240 23.69 3.38 18.57
N ARG A 241 22.68 2.73 17.97
CA ARG A 241 21.78 1.80 18.67
C ARG A 241 22.36 0.39 18.66
N LYS A 242 22.31 -0.27 19.83
CA LYS A 242 22.65 -1.70 19.93
C LYS A 242 21.65 -2.55 19.16
N CYS A 243 22.15 -3.53 18.43
CA CYS A 243 21.37 -4.45 17.62
C CYS A 243 21.14 -5.78 18.34
N GLN A 244 20.03 -6.43 18.04
CA GLN A 244 19.79 -7.83 18.32
C GLN A 244 20.42 -8.67 17.22
N GLU A 245 20.85 -9.88 17.57
CA GLU A 245 21.48 -10.77 16.60
C GLU A 245 20.55 -11.08 15.41
N THR A 246 21.04 -10.91 14.18
CA THR A 246 20.30 -11.25 12.95
C THR A 246 21.24 -11.52 11.78
N SER A 247 20.80 -12.35 10.83
CA SER A 247 21.42 -12.44 9.51
C SER A 247 20.84 -11.39 8.56
N VAL A 248 21.67 -10.93 7.63
CA VAL A 248 21.31 -10.02 6.54
C VAL A 248 21.84 -10.60 5.23
N CYS A 249 20.95 -10.84 4.28
CA CYS A 249 21.29 -11.21 2.91
C CYS A 249 20.83 -10.12 1.96
N ILE A 250 21.76 -9.58 1.17
CA ILE A 250 21.51 -8.56 0.16
C ILE A 250 21.68 -9.20 -1.20
N LEU A 251 20.60 -9.20 -1.98
CA LEU A 251 20.53 -9.78 -3.31
C LEU A 251 20.28 -8.70 -4.36
N ARG A 252 20.70 -9.00 -5.59
CA ARG A 252 20.47 -8.14 -6.74
C ARG A 252 19.98 -8.94 -7.93
N GLU A 253 18.95 -8.44 -8.59
CA GLU A 253 18.45 -8.98 -9.85
C GLU A 253 19.52 -8.86 -10.93
N MET A 254 19.83 -9.99 -11.55
CA MET A 254 20.68 -10.06 -12.73
C MET A 254 19.85 -9.64 -13.95
N ARG A 255 20.24 -8.54 -14.61
CA ARG A 255 19.68 -8.18 -15.92
C ARG A 255 19.92 -9.32 -16.91
N ARG A 256 18.90 -9.67 -17.69
CA ARG A 256 19.05 -10.63 -18.79
C ARG A 256 19.97 -10.01 -19.84
N LYS A 257 20.83 -10.83 -20.44
CA LYS A 257 21.83 -10.43 -21.43
C LYS A 257 21.21 -9.90 -22.73
N ASP A 258 19.90 -10.07 -22.91
CA ASP A 258 19.18 -9.77 -24.14
C ASP A 258 18.68 -8.31 -24.23
N ASP A 259 18.88 -7.51 -23.18
CA ASP A 259 18.48 -6.08 -23.10
C ASP A 259 19.67 -5.10 -23.30
N MET A 260 20.77 -5.56 -23.90
CA MET A 260 22.01 -4.77 -24.12
C MET A 260 22.40 -4.74 -25.60
#